data_AF-A0A4W5QMY9-F1
#
_entry.id   AF-A0A4W5QMY9-F1
#
_cell.length_a   1.000
_cell.length_b   1.000
_cell.length_c   1.000
_cell.angle_alpha   90.00
_cell.angle_beta   90.00
_cell.angle_gamma   90.00
#
_symmetry.space_group_name_H-M   'P 1'
#
loop_
_entity.id
_entity.type
_entity.pdbx_description
1 polymer ?
#
loop_
_entity_poly.entity_id
_entity_poly.type
_entity_poly.pdbx_seq_one_letter_code
_entity_poly.pdbx_strand_id
1 'polypeptide(L)'
;MMSDASEMLAAALEQMDGIILALQALGSEEDVSKAKLDHNWVTRWLDDIGLPQYKSQFDEGRVDGRMLHLVILLTEKSMCVGSVLHHLSIKRAIQVLRLNFYEPNCLRRRPSDENNITPGQISQWTNHRVMEWLRSVDLAEYAPNLRGSGVHGGVMVLEPRFNVESLALLLNIPPNKTLLRRHLATHFHLLIGSAAQRSKQECLENPDYTLLTASAKVKPRRLPFGGFGTLRKKRQEESEEYVCPMDVEMPKNSSFQGGLRGYEDDLDQMEDSEGAVRQIGAFSEEIDNLTSMLKEDEFFSEVSSRSPEASVTDDDSNV
;
A
#
# COMPACT_ATOMS: atom_id res chain seq x y z
N MET A 1 4.63 26.27 33.86
CA MET A 1 3.78 25.27 33.17
C MET A 1 4.31 24.89 31.76
N MET A 2 5.61 25.01 31.49
CA MET A 2 6.25 24.58 30.22
C MET A 2 7.15 23.34 30.40
N SER A 3 7.18 22.72 31.59
CA SER A 3 8.04 21.57 31.92
C SER A 3 7.53 20.23 31.37
N ASP A 4 6.21 20.00 31.40
CA ASP A 4 5.66 18.65 31.20
C ASP A 4 5.74 18.16 29.73
N ALA A 5 5.58 19.06 28.75
CA ALA A 5 5.62 18.66 27.34
C ALA A 5 7.04 18.33 26.86
N SER A 6 8.05 19.00 27.42
CA SER A 6 9.46 18.78 27.08
C SER A 6 10.00 17.52 27.74
N GLU A 7 9.62 17.24 28.99
CA GLU A 7 9.99 16.00 29.69
C GLU A 7 9.31 14.77 29.07
N MET A 8 8.05 14.89 28.64
CA MET A 8 7.37 13.81 27.91
C MET A 8 7.98 13.54 26.54
N LEU A 9 8.43 14.59 25.83
CA LEU A 9 9.16 14.46 24.57
C LEU A 9 10.52 13.80 24.79
N ALA A 10 11.27 14.20 25.82
CA ALA A 10 12.54 13.58 26.18
C ALA A 10 12.39 12.10 26.55
N ALA A 11 11.38 11.74 27.34
CA ALA A 11 11.10 10.35 27.70
C ALA A 11 10.66 9.49 26.49
N ALA A 12 9.91 10.07 25.55
CA ALA A 12 9.53 9.40 24.31
C ALA A 12 10.73 9.18 23.37
N LEU A 13 11.65 10.14 23.30
CA LEU A 13 12.90 10.04 22.54
C LEU A 13 13.86 9.02 23.18
N GLU A 14 14.00 9.01 24.51
CA GLU A 14 14.80 8.00 25.22
C GLU A 14 14.24 6.57 25.06
N GLN A 15 12.91 6.42 25.04
CA GLN A 15 12.27 5.14 24.73
C GLN A 15 12.49 4.71 23.26
N MET A 16 12.58 5.66 22.33
CA MET A 16 12.91 5.35 20.93
C MET A 16 14.37 4.92 20.77
N ASP A 17 15.32 5.56 21.47
CA ASP A 17 16.75 5.22 21.40
C ASP A 17 17.04 3.78 21.82
N GLY A 18 16.40 3.29 22.88
CA GLY A 18 16.52 1.90 23.33
C GLY A 18 15.99 0.88 22.32
N ILE A 19 14.99 1.25 21.52
CA ILE A 19 14.37 0.40 20.52
C ILE A 19 15.15 0.42 19.21
N ILE A 20 15.72 1.57 18.84
CA ILE A 20 16.65 1.72 17.71
C ILE A 20 17.86 0.79 17.89
N LEU A 21 18.43 0.73 19.10
CA LEU A 21 19.53 -0.17 19.44
C LEU A 21 19.15 -1.65 19.36
N ALA A 22 17.92 -2.02 19.74
CA ALA A 22 17.45 -3.40 19.68
C ALA A 22 17.21 -3.90 18.24
N LEU A 23 16.95 -3.00 17.30
CA LEU A 23 16.61 -3.33 15.91
C LEU A 23 17.79 -3.29 14.95
N GLN A 24 18.82 -2.50 15.24
CA GLN A 24 20.11 -2.62 14.56
C GLN A 24 20.70 -4.04 14.68
N ALA A 25 20.21 -4.85 15.63
CA ALA A 25 20.57 -6.24 15.82
C ALA A 25 19.76 -7.26 14.99
N LEU A 26 18.68 -6.86 14.30
CA LEU A 26 17.74 -7.77 13.62
C LEU A 26 17.61 -7.44 12.12
N GLY A 27 18.70 -7.65 11.36
CA GLY A 27 18.69 -7.43 9.91
C GLY A 27 17.80 -8.43 9.15
N SER A 28 16.81 -7.92 8.43
CA SER A 28 15.95 -8.66 7.49
C SER A 28 15.78 -7.88 6.17
N GLU A 29 15.37 -8.53 5.09
CA GLU A 29 15.11 -7.89 3.78
C GLU A 29 14.08 -6.75 3.84
N GLU A 30 13.07 -6.86 4.73
CA GLU A 30 12.13 -5.77 4.99
C GLU A 30 12.79 -4.49 5.54
N ASP A 31 13.92 -4.65 6.23
CA ASP A 31 14.66 -3.56 6.84
C ASP A 31 15.40 -2.71 5.79
N VAL A 32 15.76 -3.33 4.65
CA VAL A 32 16.43 -2.66 3.51
C VAL A 32 15.49 -1.67 2.82
N SER A 33 14.24 -2.06 2.54
CA SER A 33 13.26 -1.17 1.90
C SER A 33 12.88 0.01 2.79
N LYS A 34 12.75 -0.21 4.11
CA LYS A 34 12.47 0.84 5.10
C LYS A 34 13.66 1.80 5.25
N ALA A 35 14.89 1.29 5.17
CA ALA A 35 16.11 2.08 5.26
C ALA A 35 16.34 3.06 4.08
N LYS A 36 15.61 2.89 2.96
CA LYS A 36 15.65 3.85 1.84
C LYS A 36 15.12 5.24 2.21
N LEU A 37 14.26 5.33 3.23
CA LEU A 37 13.58 6.57 3.61
C LEU A 37 14.35 7.23 4.76
N ASP A 38 15.24 8.16 4.44
CA ASP A 38 15.99 8.91 5.43
C ASP A 38 15.13 9.96 6.15
N HIS A 39 15.64 10.55 7.23
CA HIS A 39 14.94 11.60 7.98
C HIS A 39 14.55 12.81 7.11
N ASN A 40 15.38 13.19 6.13
CA ASN A 40 15.04 14.28 5.20
C ASN A 40 13.86 13.91 4.30
N TRP A 41 13.76 12.66 3.87
CA TRP A 41 12.60 12.18 3.14
C TRP A 41 11.35 12.24 4.03
N VAL A 42 11.45 11.77 5.28
CA VAL A 42 10.33 11.79 6.24
C VAL A 42 9.83 13.22 6.51
N THR A 43 10.72 14.20 6.66
CA THR A 43 10.29 15.59 6.84
C THR A 43 9.56 16.15 5.62
N ARG A 44 9.95 15.78 4.39
CA ARG A 44 9.19 16.15 3.16
C ARG A 44 7.86 15.41 3.06
N TRP A 45 7.85 14.13 3.42
CA TRP A 45 6.65 13.29 3.46
C TRP A 45 5.57 13.88 4.38
N LEU A 46 5.95 14.57 5.47
CA LEU A 46 4.99 15.30 6.30
C LEU A 46 4.20 16.38 5.54
N ASP A 47 4.78 17.04 4.52
CA ASP A 47 4.01 17.93 3.64
C ASP A 47 3.00 17.14 2.80
N ASP A 48 3.43 16.00 2.27
CA ASP A 48 2.62 15.17 1.38
C ASP A 48 1.39 14.60 2.08
N ILE A 49 1.47 14.30 3.37
CA ILE A 49 0.32 13.82 4.16
C ILE A 49 -0.48 14.97 4.80
N GLY A 50 -0.05 16.22 4.63
CA GLY A 50 -0.75 17.40 5.12
C GLY A 50 -0.51 17.71 6.60
N LEU A 51 0.66 17.36 7.14
CA LEU A 51 1.08 17.60 8.53
C LEU A 51 2.42 18.36 8.66
N PRO A 52 2.63 19.48 7.95
CA PRO A 52 3.89 20.23 8.00
C PRO A 52 4.25 20.76 9.39
N GLN A 53 3.26 20.93 10.28
CA GLN A 53 3.47 21.43 11.64
C GLN A 53 4.30 20.50 12.54
N TYR A 54 4.47 19.23 12.16
CA TYR A 54 5.26 18.26 12.93
C TYR A 54 6.70 18.12 12.45
N LYS A 55 7.11 18.91 11.43
CA LYS A 55 8.43 18.79 10.81
C LYS A 55 9.58 18.99 11.78
N SER A 56 9.52 20.03 12.61
CA SER A 56 10.61 20.33 13.54
C SER A 56 10.83 19.18 14.53
N GLN A 57 9.75 18.63 15.09
CA GLN A 57 9.85 17.53 16.05
C GLN A 57 10.39 16.24 15.40
N PHE A 58 9.98 15.95 14.16
CA PHE A 58 10.46 14.77 13.44
C PHE A 58 11.92 14.93 12.98
N ASP A 59 12.33 16.15 12.61
CA ASP A 59 13.72 16.45 12.24
C ASP A 59 14.66 16.37 13.44
N GLU A 60 14.28 16.99 14.56
CA GLU A 60 15.01 16.94 15.84
C GLU A 60 15.16 15.49 16.33
N GLY A 61 14.10 14.69 16.24
CA GLY A 61 14.11 13.27 16.57
C GLY A 61 14.75 12.35 15.53
N ARG A 62 15.27 12.92 14.41
CA ARG A 62 15.92 12.18 13.31
C ARG A 62 15.08 11.00 12.79
N VAL A 63 13.76 11.17 12.76
CA VAL A 63 12.81 10.09 12.44
C VAL A 63 12.98 9.62 10.99
N ASP A 64 13.40 8.37 10.80
CA ASP A 64 13.57 7.73 9.49
C ASP A 64 12.45 6.71 9.19
N GLY A 65 12.51 6.05 8.02
CA GLY A 65 11.50 5.06 7.60
C GLY A 65 11.40 3.84 8.50
N ARG A 66 12.50 3.42 9.13
CA ARG A 66 12.50 2.34 10.13
C ARG A 66 11.75 2.81 11.36
N MET A 67 12.04 4.02 11.86
CA MET A 67 11.31 4.62 12.97
C MET A 67 9.81 4.77 12.67
N LEU A 68 9.41 5.19 11.46
CA LEU A 68 8.00 5.25 11.09
C LEU A 68 7.30 3.87 11.20
N HIS A 69 7.95 2.80 10.76
CA HIS A 69 7.41 1.45 10.89
C HIS A 69 7.20 1.06 12.37
N LEU A 70 8.12 1.45 13.24
CA LEU A 70 8.09 1.15 14.68
C LEU A 70 7.09 2.01 15.46
N VAL A 71 6.86 3.25 15.02
CA VAL A 71 5.85 4.14 15.59
C VAL A 71 4.45 3.50 15.51
N ILE A 72 4.18 2.62 14.54
CA ILE A 72 2.95 1.81 14.51
C ILE A 72 2.89 0.80 15.66
N LEU A 73 4.02 0.18 15.99
CA LEU A 73 4.08 -0.89 16.99
C LEU A 73 3.95 -0.36 18.43
N LEU A 74 4.32 0.90 18.67
CA LEU A 74 4.44 1.46 20.03
C LEU A 74 3.20 2.17 20.59
N THR A 75 2.04 2.01 19.96
CA THR A 75 0.72 2.43 20.48
C THR A 75 0.54 3.95 20.72
N GLU A 76 -0.73 4.32 20.92
CA GLU A 76 -1.34 5.65 20.99
C GLU A 76 -0.69 6.71 21.90
N LYS A 77 0.33 6.35 22.70
CA LYS A 77 0.91 7.15 23.78
C LYS A 77 2.25 7.82 23.48
N SER A 78 2.96 7.44 22.41
CA SER A 78 4.34 7.89 22.14
C SER A 78 4.47 9.00 21.09
N MET A 79 3.43 9.27 20.31
CA MET A 79 3.45 10.38 19.35
C MET A 79 3.07 11.70 20.05
N CYS A 80 3.91 12.72 19.92
CA CYS A 80 3.68 14.08 20.44
C CYS A 80 2.55 14.84 19.72
N VAL A 81 1.62 14.11 19.13
CA VAL A 81 0.58 14.60 18.25
C VAL A 81 -0.71 14.63 19.05
N GLY A 82 -1.07 15.78 19.61
CA GLY A 82 -2.21 15.91 20.52
C GLY A 82 -3.59 15.65 19.89
N SER A 83 -3.69 15.42 18.57
CA SER A 83 -4.96 15.22 17.84
C SER A 83 -5.15 13.76 17.43
N VAL A 84 -6.29 13.17 17.80
CA VAL A 84 -6.70 11.82 17.38
C VAL A 84 -6.72 11.68 15.86
N LEU A 85 -7.14 12.73 15.14
CA LEU A 85 -7.17 12.72 13.68
C LEU A 85 -5.76 12.63 13.09
N HIS A 86 -4.80 13.39 13.64
CA HIS A 86 -3.43 13.39 13.14
C HIS A 86 -2.72 12.05 13.44
N HIS A 87 -3.03 11.39 14.56
CA HIS A 87 -2.58 10.01 14.81
C HIS A 87 -3.09 9.04 13.75
N LEU A 88 -4.39 9.08 13.45
CA LEU A 88 -4.98 8.24 12.39
C LEU A 88 -4.39 8.58 11.02
N SER A 89 -4.13 9.86 10.74
CA SER A 89 -3.45 10.30 9.53
C SER A 89 -2.09 9.63 9.38
N ILE A 90 -1.21 9.75 10.38
CA ILE A 90 0.12 9.14 10.32
C ILE A 90 0.00 7.61 10.18
N LYS A 91 -0.88 6.97 10.95
CA LYS A 91 -1.11 5.52 10.88
C LYS A 91 -1.51 5.07 9.47
N ARG A 92 -2.48 5.74 8.83
CA ARG A 92 -2.93 5.40 7.47
C ARG A 92 -1.90 5.77 6.41
N ALA A 93 -1.15 6.85 6.58
CA ALA A 93 -0.08 7.20 5.67
C ALA A 93 1.03 6.13 5.66
N ILE A 94 1.43 5.62 6.84
CA ILE A 94 2.41 4.53 6.91
C ILE A 94 1.81 3.22 6.37
N GLN A 95 0.52 2.95 6.57
CA GLN A 95 -0.15 1.82 5.91
C GLN A 95 -0.06 1.93 4.38
N VAL A 96 -0.21 3.13 3.80
CA VAL A 96 0.00 3.36 2.37
C VAL A 96 1.45 3.09 1.98
N LEU A 97 2.45 3.51 2.78
CA LEU A 97 3.85 3.15 2.51
C LEU A 97 4.05 1.64 2.49
N ARG A 98 3.48 0.90 3.44
CA ARG A 98 3.55 -0.57 3.51
C ARG A 98 2.94 -1.24 2.27
N LEU A 99 1.74 -0.80 1.87
CA LEU A 99 1.06 -1.31 0.67
C LEU A 99 1.85 -1.06 -0.62
N ASN A 100 2.77 -0.10 -0.60
CA ASN A 100 3.63 0.26 -1.73
C ASN A 100 5.10 -0.04 -1.45
N PHE A 101 5.38 -1.03 -0.59
CA PHE A 101 6.73 -1.56 -0.31
C PHE A 101 7.76 -0.50 0.09
N TYR A 102 7.31 0.57 0.74
CA TYR A 102 8.13 1.72 1.14
C TYR A 102 8.86 2.41 -0.02
N GLU A 103 8.30 2.35 -1.24
CA GLU A 103 8.88 3.04 -2.39
C GLU A 103 8.83 4.57 -2.21
N PRO A 104 9.97 5.30 -2.29
CA PRO A 104 10.05 6.73 -1.96
C PRO A 104 9.13 7.64 -2.78
N ASN A 105 8.71 7.19 -3.97
CA ASN A 105 7.89 7.94 -4.92
C ASN A 105 6.45 7.39 -5.02
N CYS A 106 5.99 6.59 -4.06
CA CYS A 106 4.66 5.99 -4.11
C CYS A 106 3.53 7.02 -4.01
N LEU A 107 3.74 8.16 -3.32
CA LEU A 107 2.73 9.20 -3.17
C LEU A 107 2.63 10.09 -4.42
N ARG A 108 1.41 10.39 -4.83
CA ARG A 108 1.14 11.10 -6.09
C ARG A 108 0.56 12.49 -5.83
N ARG A 109 1.27 13.52 -6.30
CA ARG A 109 0.78 14.90 -6.38
C ARG A 109 -0.01 15.14 -7.67
N ARG A 110 0.45 14.56 -8.78
CA ARG A 110 -0.16 14.63 -10.11
C ARG A 110 -0.14 13.23 -10.74
N PRO A 111 -1.23 12.47 -10.67
CA PRO A 111 -1.33 11.18 -11.35
C PRO A 111 -1.21 11.38 -12.86
N SER A 112 -0.47 10.51 -13.56
CA SER A 112 -0.31 10.59 -15.03
C SER A 112 -1.58 10.20 -15.78
N ASP A 113 -2.38 9.29 -15.21
CA ASP A 113 -3.64 8.80 -15.77
C ASP A 113 -4.80 9.30 -14.90
N GLU A 114 -5.66 10.16 -15.46
CA GLU A 114 -6.86 10.65 -14.78
C GLU A 114 -8.12 9.85 -15.13
N ASN A 115 -8.03 8.93 -16.10
CA ASN A 115 -9.14 8.08 -16.50
C ASN A 115 -9.15 6.79 -15.66
N ASN A 116 -10.28 6.45 -15.05
CA ASN A 116 -10.49 5.24 -14.22
C ASN A 116 -9.52 5.09 -13.03
N ILE A 117 -9.45 6.12 -12.18
CA ILE A 117 -8.64 6.09 -10.95
C ILE A 117 -9.24 5.10 -9.95
N THR A 118 -8.46 4.11 -9.53
CA THR A 118 -8.87 3.09 -8.56
C THR A 118 -8.74 3.58 -7.11
N PRO A 119 -9.46 3.00 -6.14
CA PRO A 119 -9.28 3.30 -4.71
C PRO A 119 -7.84 3.10 -4.21
N GLY A 120 -7.10 2.15 -4.78
CA GLY A 120 -5.68 1.94 -4.51
C GLY A 120 -4.83 3.15 -4.92
N GLN A 121 -5.02 3.66 -6.14
CA GLN A 121 -4.35 4.87 -6.61
C GLN A 121 -4.77 6.11 -5.82
N ILE A 122 -6.05 6.21 -5.42
CA ILE A 122 -6.53 7.31 -4.58
C ILE A 122 -5.87 7.26 -3.21
N SER A 123 -5.62 6.08 -2.64
CA SER A 123 -4.92 5.96 -1.36
C SER A 123 -3.51 6.58 -1.37
N GLN A 124 -2.87 6.65 -2.54
CA GLN A 124 -1.56 7.28 -2.76
C GLN A 124 -1.64 8.82 -2.91
N TRP A 125 -2.83 9.42 -2.89
CA TRP A 125 -2.96 10.86 -3.07
C TRP A 125 -2.39 11.64 -1.89
N THR A 126 -1.55 12.62 -2.22
CA THR A 126 -1.09 13.63 -1.27
C THR A 126 -2.21 14.58 -0.86
N ASN A 127 -2.05 15.27 0.27
CA ASN A 127 -2.91 16.38 0.70
C ASN A 127 -3.09 17.42 -0.41
N HIS A 128 -2.01 17.72 -1.14
CA HIS A 128 -2.08 18.64 -2.28
C HIS A 128 -3.00 18.13 -3.38
N ARG A 129 -2.90 16.84 -3.75
CA ARG A 129 -3.78 16.25 -4.75
C ARG A 129 -5.24 16.24 -4.30
N VAL A 130 -5.51 16.00 -3.02
CA VAL A 130 -6.88 16.11 -2.47
C VAL A 130 -7.41 17.54 -2.60
N MET A 131 -6.58 18.56 -2.34
CA MET A 131 -6.96 19.95 -2.56
C MET A 131 -7.24 20.26 -4.05
N GLU A 132 -6.50 19.67 -4.98
CA GLU A 132 -6.79 19.79 -6.42
C GLU A 132 -8.11 19.11 -6.80
N TRP A 133 -8.37 17.91 -6.26
CA TRP A 133 -9.65 17.23 -6.47
C TRP A 133 -10.84 18.07 -6.01
N LEU A 134 -10.73 18.74 -4.85
CA LEU A 134 -11.76 19.67 -4.40
C LEU A 134 -12.02 20.80 -5.41
N ARG A 135 -10.97 21.30 -6.08
CA ARG A 135 -11.14 22.31 -7.14
C ARG A 135 -11.86 21.74 -8.36
N SER A 136 -11.57 20.49 -8.75
CA SER A 136 -12.23 19.85 -9.91
C SER A 136 -13.70 19.50 -9.68
N VAL A 137 -14.16 19.49 -8.42
CA VAL A 137 -15.57 19.24 -8.06
C VAL A 137 -16.27 20.52 -7.57
N ASP A 138 -15.81 21.69 -8.00
CA ASP A 138 -16.41 23.00 -7.67
C ASP A 138 -16.40 23.38 -6.18
N LEU A 139 -15.42 22.89 -5.41
CA LEU A 139 -15.22 23.20 -3.99
C LEU A 139 -13.90 23.95 -3.74
N ALA A 140 -13.43 24.72 -4.73
CA ALA A 140 -12.12 25.36 -4.71
C ALA A 140 -11.90 26.32 -3.52
N GLU A 141 -12.95 27.02 -3.09
CA GLU A 141 -12.90 27.98 -1.97
C GLU A 141 -12.63 27.31 -0.62
N TYR A 142 -13.00 26.03 -0.46
CA TYR A 142 -12.81 25.28 0.78
C TYR A 142 -11.47 24.54 0.84
N ALA A 143 -10.84 24.29 -0.31
CA ALA A 143 -9.61 23.50 -0.41
C ALA A 143 -8.46 23.99 0.51
N PRO A 144 -8.19 25.31 0.67
CA PRO A 144 -7.14 25.79 1.57
C PRO A 144 -7.29 25.36 3.03
N ASN A 145 -8.52 25.05 3.48
CA ASN A 145 -8.80 24.62 4.85
C ASN A 145 -8.19 23.24 5.18
N LEU A 146 -7.79 22.46 4.17
CA LEU A 146 -7.13 21.17 4.38
C LEU A 146 -5.63 21.26 4.71
N ARG A 147 -5.02 22.45 4.66
CA ARG A 147 -3.61 22.61 5.04
C ARG A 147 -3.42 22.33 6.52
N GLY A 148 -2.46 21.46 6.85
CA GLY A 148 -2.19 21.09 8.25
C GLY A 148 -3.26 20.18 8.88
N SER A 149 -4.24 19.71 8.11
CA SER A 149 -5.36 18.87 8.62
C SER A 149 -5.02 17.38 8.75
N GLY A 150 -3.95 16.91 8.09
CA GLY A 150 -3.68 15.49 7.91
C GLY A 150 -4.56 14.76 6.89
N VAL A 151 -5.42 15.45 6.15
CA VAL A 151 -6.25 14.80 5.12
C VAL A 151 -5.41 14.47 3.89
N HIS A 152 -5.33 13.19 3.57
CA HIS A 152 -4.71 12.65 2.36
C HIS A 152 -5.47 11.38 1.91
N GLY A 153 -5.11 10.83 0.76
CA GLY A 153 -5.81 9.71 0.13
C GLY A 153 -5.96 8.48 1.04
N GLY A 154 -4.88 8.12 1.74
CA GLY A 154 -4.85 7.01 2.69
C GLY A 154 -5.95 7.10 3.76
N VAL A 155 -6.11 8.26 4.40
CA VAL A 155 -7.19 8.49 5.37
C VAL A 155 -8.57 8.42 4.70
N MET A 156 -8.73 9.05 3.54
CA MET A 156 -10.01 9.09 2.84
C MET A 156 -10.52 7.68 2.49
N VAL A 157 -9.63 6.80 2.07
CA VAL A 157 -9.99 5.45 1.59
C VAL A 157 -9.95 4.41 2.71
N LEU A 158 -8.90 4.41 3.54
CA LEU A 158 -8.58 3.30 4.45
C LEU A 158 -9.11 3.48 5.88
N GLU A 159 -9.51 4.69 6.30
CA GLU A 159 -10.02 4.92 7.66
C GLU A 159 -11.56 4.85 7.71
N PRO A 160 -12.18 3.82 8.31
CA PRO A 160 -13.63 3.67 8.36
C PRO A 160 -14.32 4.81 9.14
N ARG A 161 -13.64 5.40 10.12
CA ARG A 161 -14.20 6.52 10.91
C ARG A 161 -14.16 7.86 10.18
N PHE A 162 -13.38 7.98 9.09
CA PHE A 162 -13.29 9.20 8.30
C PHE A 162 -14.35 9.20 7.21
N ASN A 163 -15.38 10.03 7.35
CA ASN A 163 -16.52 10.07 6.43
C ASN A 163 -16.81 11.51 5.95
N VAL A 164 -17.92 11.67 5.24
CA VAL A 164 -18.37 12.96 4.70
C VAL A 164 -18.52 14.02 5.79
N GLU A 165 -19.00 13.65 6.98
CA GLU A 165 -19.16 14.60 8.09
C GLU A 165 -17.80 15.09 8.60
N SER A 166 -16.85 14.17 8.80
CA SER A 166 -15.47 14.52 9.18
C SER A 166 -14.82 15.46 8.17
N LEU A 167 -14.98 15.18 6.87
CA LEU A 167 -14.44 16.02 5.80
C LEU A 167 -15.13 17.39 5.75
N ALA A 168 -16.46 17.46 5.89
CA ALA A 168 -17.20 18.72 5.90
C ALA A 168 -16.78 19.62 7.07
N LEU A 169 -16.53 19.04 8.25
CA LEU A 169 -16.00 19.77 9.40
C LEU A 169 -14.61 20.36 9.12
N LEU A 170 -13.71 19.58 8.53
CA LEU A 170 -12.35 20.04 8.19
C LEU A 170 -12.35 21.10 7.09
N LEU A 171 -13.33 21.06 6.19
CA LEU A 171 -13.55 22.08 5.18
C LEU A 171 -14.24 23.33 5.72
N ASN A 172 -14.64 23.36 7.00
CA ASN A 172 -15.44 24.41 7.62
C ASN A 172 -16.79 24.64 6.92
N ILE A 173 -17.41 23.57 6.40
CA ILE A 173 -18.74 23.63 5.80
C ILE A 173 -19.79 23.40 6.90
N PRO A 174 -20.61 24.41 7.24
CA PRO A 174 -21.56 24.29 8.35
C PRO A 174 -22.74 23.35 8.02
N PRO A 175 -23.40 22.75 9.02
CA PRO A 175 -24.48 21.77 8.83
C PRO A 175 -25.70 22.32 8.09
N ASN A 176 -25.95 23.64 8.17
CA ASN A 176 -27.07 24.29 7.48
C ASN A 176 -26.84 24.47 5.97
N LYS A 177 -25.62 24.28 5.44
CA LYS A 177 -25.32 24.33 4.00
C LYS A 177 -25.61 22.97 3.35
N THR A 178 -26.87 22.55 3.40
CA THR A 178 -27.31 21.19 3.03
C THR A 178 -27.02 20.84 1.57
N LEU A 179 -27.21 21.78 0.63
CA LEU A 179 -26.89 21.55 -0.79
C LEU A 179 -25.41 21.27 -1.02
N LEU A 180 -24.53 22.04 -0.36
CA LEU A 180 -23.09 21.89 -0.45
C LEU A 180 -22.62 20.57 0.16
N ARG A 181 -23.19 20.19 1.31
CA ARG A 181 -22.90 18.91 1.97
C ARG A 181 -23.36 17.71 1.15
N ARG A 182 -24.51 17.82 0.48
CA ARG A 182 -24.98 16.80 -0.46
C ARG A 182 -24.04 16.67 -1.66
N HIS A 183 -23.60 17.79 -2.24
CA HIS A 183 -22.63 17.82 -3.33
C HIS A 183 -21.31 17.15 -2.93
N LEU A 184 -20.76 17.53 -1.78
CA LEU A 184 -19.56 16.90 -1.21
C LEU A 184 -19.75 15.39 -1.01
N ALA A 185 -20.89 14.97 -0.45
CA ALA A 185 -21.18 13.55 -0.22
C ALA A 185 -21.16 12.75 -1.52
N THR A 186 -21.83 13.24 -2.56
CA THR A 186 -21.88 12.59 -3.87
C THR A 186 -20.48 12.41 -4.45
N HIS A 187 -19.69 13.49 -4.53
CA HIS A 187 -18.34 13.39 -5.10
C HIS A 187 -17.38 12.58 -4.23
N PHE A 188 -17.50 12.65 -2.91
CA PHE A 188 -16.67 11.84 -2.01
C PHE A 188 -16.94 10.34 -2.19
N HIS A 189 -18.21 9.91 -2.26
CA HIS A 189 -18.55 8.51 -2.46
C HIS A 189 -18.14 8.00 -3.85
N LEU A 190 -18.31 8.82 -4.89
CA LEU A 190 -17.81 8.49 -6.24
C LEU A 190 -16.30 8.29 -6.24
N LEU A 191 -15.56 9.11 -5.49
CA LEU A 191 -14.11 9.02 -5.40
C LEU A 191 -13.68 7.73 -4.68
N ILE A 192 -14.12 7.51 -3.44
CA ILE A 192 -13.60 6.39 -2.62
C ILE A 192 -14.08 5.01 -3.07
N GLY A 193 -15.15 4.97 -3.87
CA GLY A 193 -15.78 3.73 -4.35
C GLY A 193 -16.67 3.03 -3.32
N SER A 194 -17.48 2.10 -3.81
CA SER A 194 -18.56 1.45 -3.05
C SER A 194 -18.08 0.63 -1.86
N ALA A 195 -16.90 -0.01 -1.96
CA ALA A 195 -16.34 -0.81 -0.87
C ALA A 195 -15.99 0.06 0.35
N ALA A 196 -15.27 1.16 0.15
CA ALA A 196 -14.93 2.09 1.22
C ALA A 196 -16.18 2.81 1.76
N GLN A 197 -17.13 3.14 0.90
CA GLN A 197 -18.42 3.70 1.32
C GLN A 197 -19.16 2.76 2.28
N ARG A 198 -19.25 1.46 1.95
CA ARG A 198 -19.92 0.45 2.79
C ARG A 198 -19.23 0.29 4.14
N SER A 199 -17.90 0.18 4.16
CA SER A 199 -17.12 0.07 5.40
C SER A 199 -17.34 1.27 6.33
N LYS A 200 -17.43 2.49 5.77
CA LYS A 200 -17.72 3.71 6.55
C LYS A 200 -19.16 3.72 7.08
N GLN A 201 -20.12 3.18 6.33
CA GLN A 201 -21.51 3.05 6.76
C GLN A 201 -21.66 2.04 7.91
N GLU A 202 -21.03 0.87 7.80
CA GLU A 202 -20.98 -0.12 8.89
C GLU A 202 -20.31 0.47 10.14
N CYS A 203 -19.24 1.26 9.96
CA CYS A 203 -18.58 1.96 11.06
C CYS A 203 -19.52 2.95 11.78
N LEU A 204 -20.34 3.68 11.02
CA LEU A 204 -21.32 4.64 11.54
C LEU A 204 -22.48 3.98 12.31
N GLU A 205 -22.84 2.76 11.94
CA GLU A 205 -23.93 1.99 12.59
C GLU A 205 -23.51 1.40 13.94
N ASN A 206 -22.21 1.40 14.27
CA ASN A 206 -21.74 0.93 15.57
C ASN A 206 -22.17 1.89 16.69
N PRO A 207 -22.75 1.38 17.80
CA PRO A 207 -23.19 2.20 18.93
C PRO A 207 -22.08 3.03 19.59
N ASP A 208 -20.84 2.57 19.52
CA ASP A 208 -19.66 3.25 20.08
C ASP A 208 -19.01 4.25 19.11
N TYR A 209 -19.65 4.53 17.96
CA TYR A 209 -19.12 5.44 16.97
C TYR A 209 -18.92 6.84 17.55
N THR A 210 -17.69 7.34 17.42
CA THR A 210 -17.35 8.72 17.77
C THR A 210 -16.80 9.43 16.54
N LEU A 211 -17.46 10.54 16.18
CA LEU A 211 -17.08 11.39 15.06
C LEU A 211 -15.64 11.91 15.21
N LEU A 212 -14.87 11.80 14.13
CA LEU A 212 -13.54 12.38 14.07
C LEU A 212 -13.64 13.89 13.91
N THR A 213 -13.14 14.63 14.90
CA THR A 213 -13.07 16.08 14.85
C THR A 213 -11.61 16.53 14.98
N ALA A 214 -11.25 17.65 14.33
CA ALA A 214 -9.90 18.20 14.36
C ALA A 214 -9.40 18.47 15.80
N SER A 215 -10.33 18.86 16.67
CA SER A 215 -10.10 19.24 18.08
C SER A 215 -10.14 18.07 19.06
N ALA A 216 -10.40 16.85 18.61
CA ALA A 216 -10.41 15.67 19.48
C ALA A 216 -9.00 15.45 20.04
N LYS A 217 -8.79 15.83 21.30
CA LYS A 217 -7.54 15.60 22.02
C LYS A 217 -7.43 14.14 22.41
N VAL A 218 -6.23 13.57 22.26
CA VAL A 218 -5.90 12.26 22.82
C VAL A 218 -6.07 12.35 24.33
N LYS A 219 -7.05 11.64 24.89
CA LYS A 219 -7.22 11.57 26.34
C LYS A 219 -6.25 10.51 26.85
N PRO A 220 -5.27 10.85 27.71
CA PRO A 220 -4.52 9.83 28.42
C PRO A 220 -5.51 9.03 29.27
N ARG A 221 -5.64 7.72 29.03
CA ARG A 221 -6.39 6.82 29.93
C ARG A 221 -5.75 6.93 31.32
N ARG A 222 -6.43 7.60 32.26
CA ARG A 222 -6.10 7.50 33.68
C ARG A 222 -6.47 6.09 34.12
N LEU A 223 -5.47 5.29 34.48
CA LEU A 223 -5.71 4.06 35.23
C LEU A 223 -6.48 4.44 36.51
N PRO A 224 -7.54 3.69 36.89
CA PRO A 224 -8.18 3.92 38.16
C PRO A 224 -7.15 3.66 39.26
N PHE A 225 -6.81 4.72 40.01
CA PHE A 225 -5.98 4.62 41.20
C PHE A 225 -6.67 3.64 42.16
N GLY A 226 -6.00 2.51 42.41
CA GLY A 226 -6.56 1.41 43.18
C GLY A 226 -7.03 1.86 44.57
N GLY A 227 -8.33 1.72 44.82
CA GLY A 227 -8.86 1.69 46.18
C GLY A 227 -8.47 0.37 46.84
N PHE A 228 -7.80 0.45 47.99
CA PHE A 228 -7.60 -0.69 48.89
C PHE A 228 -8.96 -1.28 49.27
N GLY A 229 -9.21 -2.55 48.95
CA GLY A 229 -10.42 -3.23 49.40
C GLY A 229 -10.70 -4.60 48.80
N THR A 230 -10.26 -5.65 49.52
CA THR A 230 -10.81 -7.02 49.53
C THR A 230 -10.78 -7.86 48.24
N LEU A 231 -9.86 -8.84 48.27
CA LEU A 231 -9.90 -10.12 47.55
C LEU A 231 -11.31 -10.73 47.55
N ARG A 232 -11.98 -10.71 46.39
CA ARG A 232 -12.95 -11.75 46.04
C ARG A 232 -12.91 -12.04 44.55
N LYS A 233 -12.24 -13.15 44.25
CA LYS A 233 -12.19 -13.92 43.00
C LYS A 233 -13.40 -13.66 42.08
N LYS A 234 -13.19 -12.89 41.03
CA LYS A 234 -14.03 -12.89 39.82
C LYS A 234 -13.09 -12.96 38.62
N ARG A 235 -13.17 -14.07 37.88
CA ARG A 235 -12.58 -14.22 36.54
C ARG A 235 -13.01 -13.01 35.72
N GLN A 236 -12.05 -12.20 35.28
CA GLN A 236 -12.25 -11.27 34.19
C GLN A 236 -10.99 -11.32 33.35
N GLU A 237 -11.19 -11.84 32.15
CA GLU A 237 -10.29 -11.90 31.03
C GLU A 237 -10.00 -10.44 30.62
N GLU A 238 -9.00 -9.82 31.24
CA GLU A 238 -8.44 -8.56 30.73
C GLU A 238 -7.54 -8.92 29.57
N SER A 239 -8.14 -8.83 28.37
CA SER A 239 -7.45 -8.84 27.10
C SER A 239 -6.26 -7.89 27.14
N GLU A 240 -5.06 -8.45 27.26
CA GLU A 240 -3.82 -7.80 26.90
C GLU A 240 -3.78 -7.61 25.37
N GLU A 241 -4.60 -6.70 24.85
CA GLU A 241 -4.50 -6.27 23.45
C GLU A 241 -3.47 -5.13 23.34
N TYR A 242 -2.23 -5.47 23.69
CA TYR A 242 -1.08 -4.56 23.69
C TYR A 242 -0.16 -4.85 22.50
N VAL A 243 -0.70 -4.84 21.31
CA VAL A 243 0.02 -4.65 20.04
C VAL A 243 -1.05 -4.09 19.10
N CYS A 244 -0.83 -2.95 18.43
CA CYS A 244 -1.68 -2.66 17.26
C CYS A 244 -1.42 -3.82 16.30
N PRO A 245 -2.38 -4.74 16.07
CA PRO A 245 -2.07 -5.95 15.34
C PRO A 245 -1.43 -5.55 14.01
N MET A 246 -0.47 -6.33 13.55
CA MET A 246 -0.07 -6.28 12.13
C MET A 246 -1.30 -6.42 11.21
N ASP A 247 -2.43 -6.87 11.76
CA ASP A 247 -3.79 -6.99 11.25
C ASP A 247 -4.58 -5.67 11.20
N VAL A 248 -3.99 -4.59 10.70
CA VAL A 248 -4.85 -3.69 9.91
C VAL A 248 -5.17 -4.49 8.66
N GLU A 249 -6.34 -5.16 8.63
CA GLU A 249 -6.75 -6.02 7.51
C GLU A 249 -6.38 -5.34 6.19
N MET A 250 -5.51 -6.02 5.43
CA MET A 250 -5.13 -5.52 4.12
C MET A 250 -6.40 -5.48 3.28
N PRO A 251 -6.68 -4.37 2.58
CA PRO A 251 -7.84 -4.30 1.73
C PRO A 251 -7.81 -5.47 0.74
N LYS A 252 -8.78 -6.38 0.83
CA LYS A 252 -8.88 -7.56 -0.05
C LYS A 252 -9.23 -7.20 -1.50
N ASN A 253 -9.40 -5.91 -1.80
CA ASN A 253 -9.75 -5.42 -3.12
C ASN A 253 -8.51 -5.45 -4.02
N SER A 254 -8.65 -6.01 -5.23
CA SER A 254 -7.57 -6.21 -6.21
C SER A 254 -6.82 -4.91 -6.55
N SER A 255 -7.46 -3.75 -6.40
CA SER A 255 -6.83 -2.44 -6.59
C SER A 255 -5.63 -2.16 -5.66
N PHE A 256 -5.47 -2.91 -4.57
CA PHE A 256 -4.36 -2.76 -3.61
C PHE A 256 -3.28 -3.84 -3.74
N GLN A 257 -3.47 -4.82 -4.64
CA GLN A 257 -2.54 -5.95 -4.84
C GLN A 257 -1.47 -5.69 -5.92
N GLY A 258 -1.33 -4.43 -6.37
CA GLY A 258 -0.49 -4.07 -7.53
C GLY A 258 0.98 -4.48 -7.47
N GLY A 259 1.54 -4.83 -6.30
CA GLY A 259 2.92 -5.32 -6.19
C GLY A 259 3.08 -6.81 -5.85
N LEU A 260 1.99 -7.58 -5.66
CA LEU A 260 2.07 -9.06 -5.59
C LEU A 260 1.92 -9.70 -6.97
N ARG A 261 1.35 -8.96 -7.94
CA ARG A 261 1.15 -9.42 -9.32
C ARG A 261 2.44 -9.69 -10.09
N GLY A 262 3.60 -9.27 -9.58
CA GLY A 262 4.89 -9.61 -10.21
C GLY A 262 5.36 -11.04 -9.95
N TYR A 263 4.86 -11.71 -8.89
CA TYR A 263 5.31 -13.07 -8.53
C TYR A 263 4.31 -14.15 -8.92
N GLU A 264 3.01 -13.85 -8.97
CA GLU A 264 2.00 -14.82 -9.45
C GLU A 264 1.94 -14.87 -10.98
N ASP A 265 2.08 -13.73 -11.67
CA ASP A 265 2.08 -13.66 -13.15
C ASP A 265 3.32 -14.36 -13.75
N ASP A 266 4.45 -14.37 -13.03
CA ASP A 266 5.66 -15.10 -13.40
C ASP A 266 5.53 -16.63 -13.19
N LEU A 267 4.71 -17.08 -12.23
CA LEU A 267 4.44 -18.51 -12.01
C LEU A 267 3.43 -19.05 -13.02
N ASP A 268 2.36 -18.30 -13.30
CA ASP A 268 1.35 -18.67 -14.30
C ASP A 268 1.91 -18.62 -15.73
N GLN A 269 2.82 -17.67 -16.04
CA GLN A 269 3.52 -17.64 -17.33
C GLN A 269 4.55 -18.76 -17.50
N MET A 270 5.07 -19.34 -16.39
CA MET A 270 6.01 -20.45 -16.46
C MET A 270 5.30 -21.78 -16.80
N GLU A 271 4.09 -22.01 -16.30
CA GLU A 271 3.29 -23.21 -16.63
C GLU A 271 2.80 -23.20 -18.09
N ASP A 272 2.33 -22.06 -18.61
CA ASP A 272 1.91 -21.95 -20.02
C ASP A 272 3.09 -22.08 -21.00
N SER A 273 4.28 -21.64 -20.58
CA SER A 273 5.50 -21.80 -21.38
C SER A 273 5.96 -23.26 -21.46
N GLU A 274 5.77 -24.06 -20.40
CA GLU A 274 6.13 -25.49 -20.42
C GLU A 274 5.20 -26.29 -21.36
N GLY A 275 3.91 -25.95 -21.39
CA GLY A 275 2.94 -26.51 -22.35
C GLY A 275 3.31 -26.19 -23.81
N ALA A 276 3.64 -24.94 -24.10
CA ALA A 276 4.05 -24.51 -25.44
C ALA A 276 5.36 -25.16 -25.89
N VAL A 277 6.35 -25.31 -25.00
CA VAL A 277 7.64 -25.96 -25.32
C VAL A 277 7.45 -27.44 -25.62
N ARG A 278 6.58 -28.16 -24.89
CA ARG A 278 6.25 -29.57 -25.18
C ARG A 278 5.55 -29.73 -26.52
N GLN A 279 4.67 -28.79 -26.87
CA GLN A 279 3.96 -28.80 -28.14
C GLN A 279 4.90 -28.50 -29.32
N ILE A 280 5.82 -27.54 -29.16
CA ILE A 280 6.85 -27.23 -30.16
C ILE A 280 7.81 -28.42 -30.34
N GLY A 281 8.18 -29.10 -29.26
CA GLY A 281 8.98 -30.33 -29.32
C GLY A 281 8.30 -31.43 -30.13
N ALA A 282 7.00 -31.66 -29.91
CA ALA A 282 6.22 -32.63 -30.66
C ALA A 282 6.09 -32.27 -32.15
N PHE A 283 5.92 -30.99 -32.48
CA PHE A 283 5.89 -30.52 -33.87
C PHE A 283 7.27 -30.67 -34.56
N SER A 284 8.36 -30.41 -33.84
CA SER A 284 9.72 -30.61 -34.39
C SER A 284 9.96 -32.08 -34.73
N GLU A 285 9.56 -33.00 -33.85
CA GLU A 285 9.73 -34.44 -34.06
C GLU A 285 8.86 -34.96 -35.22
N GLU A 286 7.66 -34.41 -35.41
CA GLU A 286 6.80 -34.71 -36.56
C GLU A 286 7.40 -34.18 -37.88
N ILE A 287 7.96 -32.97 -37.88
CA ILE A 287 8.65 -32.39 -39.04
C ILE A 287 9.90 -33.20 -39.39
N ASP A 288 10.68 -33.63 -38.39
CA ASP A 288 11.89 -34.43 -38.62
C ASP A 288 11.54 -35.81 -39.19
N ASN A 289 10.45 -36.44 -38.71
CA ASN A 289 9.96 -37.70 -39.28
C ASN A 289 9.46 -37.53 -40.72
N LEU A 290 8.68 -36.48 -41.03
CA LEU A 290 8.27 -36.19 -42.41
C LEU A 290 9.48 -35.94 -43.32
N THR A 291 10.48 -35.22 -42.81
CA THR A 291 11.70 -34.91 -43.55
C THR A 291 12.53 -36.17 -43.81
N SER A 292 12.54 -37.13 -42.87
CA SER A 292 13.16 -38.44 -43.08
C SER A 292 12.44 -39.24 -44.16
N MET A 293 11.10 -39.27 -44.14
CA MET A 293 10.32 -39.97 -45.17
C MET A 293 10.50 -39.37 -46.57
N LEU A 294 10.56 -38.05 -46.68
CA LEU A 294 10.79 -37.38 -47.97
C LEU A 294 12.20 -37.64 -48.52
N LYS A 295 13.21 -37.77 -47.66
CA LYS A 295 14.57 -38.16 -48.08
C LYS A 295 14.63 -39.61 -48.56
N GLU A 296 13.83 -40.49 -47.97
CA GLU A 296 13.71 -41.88 -48.43
C GLU A 296 13.01 -41.95 -49.80
N ASP A 297 11.95 -41.15 -50.03
CA ASP A 297 11.25 -41.09 -51.31
C ASP A 297 12.08 -40.45 -52.45
N GLU A 298 12.91 -39.45 -52.16
CA GLU A 298 13.86 -38.88 -53.13
C GLU A 298 14.89 -39.92 -53.61
N PHE A 299 15.31 -40.82 -52.71
CA PHE A 299 16.22 -41.92 -53.00
C PHE A 299 15.61 -42.97 -53.95
N PHE A 300 14.29 -43.20 -53.87
CA PHE A 300 13.57 -44.09 -54.80
C PHE A 300 13.31 -43.45 -56.17
N SER A 301 13.16 -42.13 -56.24
CA SER A 301 13.03 -41.39 -57.51
C SER A 301 14.33 -41.39 -58.31
N GLU A 302 15.48 -41.25 -57.66
CA GLU A 302 16.78 -41.18 -58.36
C GLU A 302 17.18 -42.53 -59.00
N VAL A 303 16.77 -43.66 -58.40
CA VAL A 303 17.02 -45.02 -58.91
C VAL A 303 16.19 -45.36 -60.16
N SER A 304 15.02 -44.75 -60.37
CA SER A 304 14.15 -45.05 -61.52
C SER A 304 14.60 -44.35 -62.83
N SER A 305 15.50 -43.37 -62.75
CA SER A 305 15.92 -42.54 -63.89
C SER A 305 17.10 -43.07 -64.72
N ARG A 306 17.65 -44.26 -64.40
CA ARG A 306 18.69 -44.91 -65.21
C ARG A 306 18.25 -46.28 -65.70
N SER A 307 17.98 -46.38 -67.00
CA SER A 307 17.82 -47.61 -67.76
C SER A 307 18.43 -47.42 -69.17
N PRO A 308 18.84 -48.50 -69.86
CA PRO A 308 20.26 -48.74 -70.15
C PRO A 308 20.61 -48.70 -71.65
N GLU A 309 21.88 -48.41 -71.99
CA GLU A 309 22.44 -48.71 -73.32
C GLU A 309 23.79 -49.44 -73.25
N ALA A 310 23.71 -50.75 -73.53
CA ALA A 310 24.49 -51.54 -74.48
C ALA A 310 26.01 -51.31 -74.67
N SER A 311 26.79 -52.21 -74.06
CA SER A 311 27.66 -53.26 -74.66
C SER A 311 28.77 -52.96 -75.70
N VAL A 312 29.83 -53.80 -75.61
CA VAL A 312 30.86 -54.21 -76.62
C VAL A 312 32.18 -53.41 -76.50
N THR A 313 33.41 -53.95 -76.34
CA THR A 313 34.03 -55.30 -76.41
C THR A 313 35.41 -55.32 -75.72
N ASP A 314 35.79 -56.51 -75.23
CA ASP A 314 37.10 -57.21 -75.24
C ASP A 314 38.42 -56.45 -75.39
N ASP A 315 39.39 -56.73 -74.50
CA ASP A 315 40.59 -57.49 -74.87
C ASP A 315 41.30 -58.08 -73.64
N ASP A 316 41.84 -59.28 -73.83
CA ASP A 316 42.50 -60.16 -72.87
C ASP A 316 43.98 -59.78 -72.64
N SER A 317 44.50 -60.05 -71.44
CA SER A 317 45.87 -60.57 -71.26
C SER A 317 46.16 -60.92 -69.79
N ASN A 318 46.12 -62.22 -69.46
CA ASN A 318 47.34 -62.96 -69.05
C ASN A 318 47.07 -64.46 -68.76
N VAL A 319 47.86 -65.27 -69.47
CA VAL A 319 48.23 -66.71 -69.29
C VAL A 319 47.25 -67.78 -69.74
#